data_AF-Q47AE8-F1
#
_entry.id   AF-Q47AE8-F1
#
_cell.length_a   1.000
_cell.length_b   1.000
_cell.length_c   1.000
_cell.angle_alpha   90.00
_cell.angle_beta   90.00
_cell.angle_gamma   90.00
#
_symmetry.space_group_name_H-M   'P 1'
#
loop_
_entity.id
_entity.type
_entity.pdbx_description
1 polymer ?
#
loop_
_entity_poly.entity_id
_entity_poly.type
_entity_poly.pdbx_seq_one_letter_code
_entity_poly.pdbx_strand_id
1 'polypeptide(L)'
;MSGQIIHLHHAAPSKPAEGLPCNGCGVCCTLETCPAARLRFLQIKGPCPALEWSAAQERYLCGLHVHPGRYLTWLPPKSTALASRLFARWISAGKGCDCSAEIQA
;
A
#
# COMPACT_ATOMS: atom_id res chain seq x y z
N MET A 1 -25.33 1.74 -4.96
CA MET A 1 -24.01 2.19 -4.47
C MET A 1 -23.56 1.17 -3.44
N SER A 2 -22.52 0.39 -3.74
CA SER A 2 -22.00 -0.61 -2.80
C SER A 2 -21.00 0.06 -1.87
N GLY A 3 -21.36 0.22 -0.60
CA GLY A 3 -20.45 0.71 0.44
C GLY A 3 -19.74 -0.45 1.12
N GLN A 4 -18.50 -0.24 1.58
CA GLN A 4 -17.76 -1.16 2.42
C GLN A 4 -17.21 -0.41 3.63
N ILE A 5 -17.28 -1.01 4.81
CA ILE A 5 -16.65 -0.48 6.01
C ILE A 5 -15.19 -0.94 6.03
N ILE A 6 -14.27 0.02 6.15
CA ILE A 6 -12.84 -0.23 6.35
C ILE A 6 -12.40 0.37 7.69
N HIS A 7 -11.45 -0.29 8.35
CA HIS A 7 -10.88 0.20 9.59
C HIS A 7 -9.47 0.71 9.33
N LEU A 8 -9.27 2.01 9.51
CA LEU A 8 -7.97 2.66 9.43
C LEU A 8 -7.58 3.21 10.80
N HIS A 9 -6.29 3.37 11.02
CA HIS A 9 -5.78 4.00 12.22
C HIS A 9 -6.23 5.46 12.26
N HIS A 10 -6.67 5.95 13.42
CA HIS A 10 -7.21 7.30 13.58
C HIS A 10 -6.23 8.40 13.14
N ALA A 11 -4.93 8.20 13.40
CA ALA A 11 -3.88 9.12 13.00
C ALA A 11 -3.49 9.04 11.51
N ALA A 12 -4.08 8.13 10.73
CA ALA A 12 -3.73 8.00 9.31
C ALA A 12 -4.10 9.27 8.54
N PRO A 13 -3.28 9.71 7.58
CA PRO A 13 -3.57 10.91 6.81
C PRO A 13 -4.81 10.69 5.95
N SER A 14 -5.56 11.77 5.71
CA SER A 14 -6.73 11.73 4.84
C SER A 14 -6.36 11.26 3.43
N LYS A 15 -7.31 10.60 2.74
CA LYS A 15 -7.10 10.18 1.35
C LYS A 15 -6.79 11.40 0.48
N PRO A 16 -5.68 11.38 -0.28
CA PRO A 16 -5.39 12.44 -1.23
C PRO A 16 -6.39 12.40 -2.39
N ALA A 17 -6.59 13.54 -3.05
CA ALA A 17 -7.38 13.57 -4.29
C ALA A 17 -6.78 12.63 -5.36
N GLU A 18 -7.62 12.17 -6.28
CA GLU A 18 -7.15 11.37 -7.41
C GLU A 18 -6.06 12.11 -8.20
N GLY A 19 -5.03 11.36 -8.61
CA GLY A 19 -3.85 11.91 -9.28
C GLY A 19 -2.80 12.56 -8.35
N LEU A 20 -3.12 12.85 -7.08
CA LEU A 20 -2.12 13.36 -6.14
C LEU A 20 -1.21 12.24 -5.59
N PRO A 21 0.03 12.57 -5.16
CA PRO A 21 0.95 11.59 -4.59
C PRO A 21 0.36 10.76 -3.45
N CYS A 22 0.61 9.45 -3.46
CA CYS A 22 0.23 8.58 -2.36
C CYS A 22 0.94 9.01 -1.07
N ASN A 23 0.16 9.36 -0.05
CA ASN A 23 0.63 9.81 1.26
C ASN A 23 0.66 8.69 2.31
N GLY A 24 0.20 7.49 1.98
CA GLY A 24 0.09 6.39 2.94
C GLY A 24 -1.21 6.42 3.78
N CYS A 25 -2.33 6.91 3.25
CA CYS A 25 -3.64 6.85 3.92
C CYS A 25 -4.15 5.41 4.19
N GLY A 26 -3.70 4.43 3.41
CA GLY A 26 -4.08 3.01 3.57
C GLY A 26 -5.43 2.61 2.98
N VAL A 27 -6.24 3.56 2.47
CA VAL A 27 -7.60 3.31 1.94
C VAL A 27 -7.58 2.30 0.80
N CYS A 28 -6.84 2.59 -0.29
CA CYS A 28 -6.78 1.71 -1.45
C CYS A 28 -6.22 0.33 -1.09
N CYS A 29 -5.18 0.28 -0.26
CA CYS A 29 -4.56 -0.97 0.19
C CYS A 29 -5.45 -1.79 1.12
N THR A 30 -6.45 -1.18 1.76
CA THR A 30 -7.42 -1.87 2.63
C THR A 30 -8.58 -2.46 1.82
N LEU A 31 -8.97 -1.78 0.74
CA LEU A 31 -10.01 -2.22 -0.19
C LEU A 31 -9.52 -3.37 -1.07
N GLU A 32 -8.36 -3.18 -1.70
CA GLU A 32 -7.81 -4.14 -2.64
C GLU A 32 -6.28 -4.16 -2.67
N THR A 33 -5.77 -5.22 -3.27
CA THR A 33 -4.34 -5.43 -3.47
C THR A 33 -3.89 -4.84 -4.80
N CYS A 34 -2.72 -4.20 -4.81
CA CYS A 34 -2.08 -3.75 -6.03
C CYS A 34 -1.60 -4.95 -6.88
N PRO A 35 -1.32 -4.77 -8.19
CA PRO A 35 -0.85 -5.86 -9.06
C PRO A 35 0.35 -6.65 -8.50
N ALA A 36 1.29 -5.97 -7.84
CA ALA A 36 2.43 -6.61 -7.19
C ALA A 36 2.01 -7.50 -5.99
N ALA A 37 1.08 -7.03 -5.17
CA ALA A 37 0.54 -7.79 -4.05
C ALA A 37 -0.34 -8.96 -4.52
N ARG A 38 -1.09 -8.81 -5.63
CA ARG A 38 -1.82 -9.92 -6.27
C ARG A 38 -0.87 -11.03 -6.70
N LEU A 39 0.23 -10.67 -7.38
CA LEU A 39 1.23 -11.65 -7.81
C LEU A 39 1.91 -12.32 -6.60
N ARG A 40 2.15 -11.57 -5.53
CA ARG A 40 2.84 -12.09 -4.35
C ARG A 40 1.95 -12.95 -3.44
N PHE A 41 0.73 -12.50 -3.17
CA PHE A 41 -0.16 -13.09 -2.17
C PHE A 41 -1.32 -13.88 -2.79
N LEU A 42 -1.49 -13.85 -4.12
CA LEU A 42 -2.59 -14.50 -4.84
C LEU A 42 -3.97 -14.10 -4.30
N GLN A 43 -4.07 -12.89 -3.76
CA GLN A 43 -5.26 -12.28 -3.18
C GLN A 43 -5.59 -11.02 -3.97
N ILE A 44 -6.86 -10.79 -4.30
CA ILE A 44 -7.31 -9.58 -5.02
C ILE A 44 -7.93 -8.55 -4.06
N LYS A 45 -8.81 -9.01 -3.15
CA LYS A 45 -9.60 -8.14 -2.25
C LYS A 45 -9.04 -8.10 -0.84
N GLY A 46 -9.44 -7.09 -0.07
CA GLY A 46 -9.18 -7.00 1.37
C GLY A 46 -7.83 -6.37 1.69
N PRO A 47 -7.51 -6.16 2.98
CA PRO A 47 -6.29 -5.47 3.34
C PRO A 47 -5.08 -6.24 2.82
N CYS A 48 -4.23 -5.53 2.11
CA CYS A 48 -2.99 -6.04 1.60
C CYS A 48 -2.17 -6.64 2.76
N PRO A 49 -1.70 -7.90 2.68
CA PRO A 49 -0.88 -8.50 3.73
C PRO A 49 0.44 -7.77 3.99
N ALA A 50 0.87 -6.93 3.04
CA ALA A 50 2.03 -6.05 3.18
C ALA A 50 1.69 -4.63 3.63
N LEU A 51 0.45 -4.34 4.09
CA LEU A 51 0.10 -3.04 4.63
C LEU A 51 0.61 -2.94 6.08
N GLU A 52 1.58 -2.06 6.33
CA GLU A 52 2.19 -1.87 7.64
C GLU A 52 1.87 -0.49 8.20
N TRP A 53 1.44 -0.39 9.45
CA TRP A 53 1.29 0.89 10.14
C TRP A 53 2.66 1.37 10.66
N SER A 54 3.04 2.60 10.32
CA SER A 54 4.23 3.25 10.87
C SER A 54 3.84 4.29 11.90
N ALA A 55 3.99 3.94 13.19
CA ALA A 55 3.74 4.89 14.28
C ALA A 55 4.67 6.11 14.23
N ALA A 56 5.91 5.94 13.75
CA ALA A 56 6.89 7.02 13.66
C ALA A 56 6.55 8.07 12.59
N GLN A 57 5.81 7.68 11.55
CA GLN A 57 5.43 8.57 10.44
C GLN A 57 3.92 8.79 10.37
N GLU A 58 3.17 8.26 11.32
CA GLU A 58 1.70 8.29 11.41
C GLU A 58 1.01 7.93 10.08
N ARG A 59 1.58 6.98 9.33
CA ARG A 59 1.08 6.59 8.01
C ARG A 59 1.29 5.12 7.73
N TYR A 60 0.52 4.61 6.77
CA TYR A 60 0.72 3.27 6.26
C TYR A 60 1.87 3.22 5.26
N LEU A 61 2.67 2.17 5.37
CA LEU A 61 3.78 1.85 4.49
C LEU A 61 3.49 0.54 3.75
N CYS A 62 3.96 0.45 2.52
CA CYS A 62 3.93 -0.79 1.76
C CYS A 62 5.15 -1.64 2.13
N GLY A 63 4.94 -2.74 2.83
CA GLY A 63 5.99 -3.69 3.22
C GLY A 63 6.74 -4.31 2.05
N LEU A 64 6.11 -4.47 0.87
CA LEU A 64 6.82 -4.87 -0.35
C LEU A 64 7.84 -3.82 -0.81
N HIS A 65 7.58 -2.55 -0.51
CA HIS A 65 8.50 -1.45 -0.82
C HIS A 65 9.51 -1.22 0.30
N VAL A 66 9.08 -1.16 1.56
CA VAL A 66 9.94 -0.77 2.69
C VAL A 66 10.74 -1.97 3.22
N HIS A 67 10.14 -3.15 3.26
CA HIS A 67 10.75 -4.38 3.80
C HIS A 67 10.65 -5.55 2.82
N PRO A 68 11.15 -5.43 1.57
CA PRO A 68 10.98 -6.47 0.55
C PRO A 68 11.51 -7.83 0.99
N GLY A 69 12.59 -7.90 1.79
CA GLY A 69 13.13 -9.16 2.31
C GLY A 69 12.19 -9.91 3.27
N ARG A 70 11.29 -9.21 3.98
CA ARG A 70 10.30 -9.83 4.87
C ARG A 70 9.22 -10.57 4.08
N TYR A 71 8.89 -10.06 2.88
CA TYR A 71 7.82 -10.60 2.05
C TYR A 71 8.36 -11.48 0.91
N LEU A 72 9.55 -11.22 0.39
CA LEU A 72 10.21 -12.02 -0.64
C LEU A 72 11.40 -12.77 -0.02
N THR A 73 11.12 -13.90 0.62
CA THR A 73 12.13 -14.73 1.30
C THR A 73 13.19 -15.32 0.37
N TRP A 74 12.88 -15.43 -0.94
CA TRP A 74 13.81 -15.88 -1.97
C TRP A 74 14.75 -14.77 -2.47
N LEU A 75 14.51 -13.52 -2.07
CA LEU A 75 15.26 -12.38 -2.58
C LEU A 75 16.62 -12.23 -1.85
N PRO A 76 17.74 -12.19 -2.58
CA PRO A 76 19.05 -11.94 -1.96
C PRO A 76 19.07 -10.62 -1.16
N PRO A 77 19.71 -10.56 0.02
CA PRO A 77 19.80 -9.32 0.80
C PRO A 77 20.36 -8.14 0.02
N LYS A 78 21.30 -8.42 -0.90
CA LYS A 78 21.96 -7.41 -1.76
C LYS A 78 21.02 -6.78 -2.80
N SER A 79 19.89 -7.43 -3.15
CA SER A 79 18.94 -6.90 -4.14
C SER A 79 17.71 -6.25 -3.52
N THR A 80 17.62 -6.20 -2.19
CA THR A 80 16.49 -5.58 -1.46
C THR A 80 16.27 -4.12 -1.84
N ALA A 81 17.33 -3.32 -1.94
CA ALA A 81 17.25 -1.91 -2.33
C ALA A 81 16.73 -1.72 -3.76
N LEU A 82 17.17 -2.59 -4.69
CA LEU A 82 16.70 -2.58 -6.07
C LEU A 82 15.23 -2.99 -6.15
N ALA A 83 14.85 -4.06 -5.45
CA ALA A 83 13.47 -4.52 -5.38
C ALA A 83 12.55 -3.45 -4.81
N SER A 84 12.96 -2.78 -3.72
CA SER A 84 12.23 -1.65 -3.14
C SER A 84 11.92 -0.58 -4.19
N ARG A 85 12.92 -0.15 -4.96
CA ARG A 85 12.75 0.85 -6.02
C ARG A 85 11.86 0.36 -7.17
N LEU A 86 11.97 -0.91 -7.55
CA LEU A 86 11.12 -1.51 -8.58
C LEU A 86 9.67 -1.59 -8.12
N PHE A 87 9.40 -2.04 -6.89
CA PHE A 87 8.06 -2.06 -6.32
C PHE A 87 7.46 -0.67 -6.23
N ALA A 88 8.23 0.33 -5.78
CA ALA A 88 7.78 1.72 -5.76
C ALA A 88 7.34 2.20 -7.16
N ARG A 89 8.11 1.84 -8.18
CA ARG A 89 7.81 2.19 -9.58
C ARG A 89 6.60 1.45 -10.13
N TRP A 90 6.44 0.17 -9.80
CA TRP A 90 5.34 -0.66 -10.28
C TRP A 90 3.99 -0.29 -9.67
N ILE A 91 3.97 0.11 -8.41
CA ILE A 91 2.73 0.49 -7.71
C ILE A 91 2.51 2.00 -7.71
N SER A 92 3.34 2.76 -8.43
CA SER A 92 3.33 4.24 -8.44
C SER A 92 3.30 4.85 -7.03
N ALA A 93 3.97 4.20 -6.06
CA ALA A 93 4.04 4.70 -4.69
C ALA A 93 4.66 6.11 -4.68
N GLY A 94 3.94 7.05 -4.07
CA GLY A 94 4.33 8.45 -4.01
C GLY A 94 4.22 9.22 -5.33
N LYS A 95 3.61 8.66 -6.39
CA LYS A 95 3.44 9.35 -7.69
C LYS A 95 2.00 9.76 -7.99
N GLY A 96 1.02 8.91 -7.68
CA GLY A 96 -0.39 9.21 -7.94
C GLY A 96 -1.32 8.22 -7.26
N CYS A 97 -2.45 8.71 -6.76
CA CYS A 97 -3.57 7.92 -6.26
C CYS A 97 -4.52 7.61 -7.42
N ASP A 98 -4.71 6.33 -7.71
CA ASP A 98 -5.65 5.80 -8.71
C ASP A 98 -6.99 5.34 -8.11
N CYS A 99 -7.16 5.50 -6.79
CA CYS A 99 -8.35 5.08 -6.08
C CYS A 99 -9.44 6.15 -6.12
N SER A 100 -10.60 5.82 -6.70
CA SER A 100 -11.79 6.68 -6.78
C SER A 100 -12.76 6.55 -5.62
N ALA A 101 -12.43 5.75 -4.59
CA ALA A 101 -13.29 5.60 -3.42
C ALA A 101 -13.41 6.93 -2.65
N GLU A 102 -14.64 7.33 -2.33
CA GLU A 102 -14.91 8.45 -1.44
C GLU A 102 -15.02 7.96 0.00
N ILE A 103 -14.41 8.70 0.94
CA ILE A 103 -14.53 8.39 2.37
C ILE A 103 -15.69 9.20 2.92
N GLN A 104 -16.66 8.51 3.51
CA GLN A 104 -17.68 9.10 4.35
C GLN A 104 -17.33 8.78 5.80
N ALA A 105 -16.88 9.79 6.55
CA ALA A 105 -16.46 9.69 7.96
C ALA A 105 -17.62 9.92 8.92
#